data_AF-A0A920G853-F1
#
_entry.id   AF-A0A920G853-F1
#
_cell.length_a   1.000
_cell.length_b   1.000
_cell.length_c   1.000
_cell.angle_alpha   90.00
_cell.angle_beta   90.00
_cell.angle_gamma   90.00
#
_symmetry.space_group_name_H-M   'P 1'
#
loop_
_entity.id
_entity.type
_entity.pdbx_description
1 polymer ?
#
loop_
_entity_poly.entity_id
_entity_poly.type
_entity_poly.pdbx_seq_one_letter_code
_entity_poly.pdbx_strand_id
1 'polypeptide(L)'
;MYIKISTLLLLIPIFSYSQTNDIMAEKSFYIINTQKDIGLNYWNIVNDDVMGGISKSYLSLNDEKNLVFNGYLSLDNNGGFASSRLSFPKETLSGVKSFKIKVKGDGNIYKLRFRQNNRRASYSCDFQSLKDEWIKI
;
A
#
# COMPACT_ATOMS: atom_id res chain seq x y z
N MET A 1 13.87 18.77 8.21
CA MET A 1 12.89 18.22 9.18
C MET A 1 12.67 16.76 8.82
N TYR A 2 12.89 15.82 9.74
CA TYR A 2 12.89 14.38 9.45
C TYR A 2 11.53 13.75 9.73
N ILE A 3 10.82 13.33 8.66
CA ILE A 3 9.54 12.61 8.78
C ILE A 3 9.82 11.11 8.67
N LYS A 4 9.55 10.39 9.76
CA LYS A 4 9.66 8.94 9.86
C LYS A 4 8.34 8.32 9.43
N ILE A 5 8.31 7.79 8.22
CA ILE A 5 7.18 7.00 7.73
C ILE A 5 7.31 5.61 8.34
N SER A 6 6.26 5.08 8.94
CA SER A 6 6.19 3.68 9.35
C SER A 6 4.78 3.18 9.09
N THR A 7 4.60 2.56 7.93
CA THR A 7 3.29 2.08 7.51
C THR A 7 3.22 0.57 7.52
N LEU A 8 2.18 0.02 8.14
CA LEU A 8 1.99 -1.41 8.40
C LEU A 8 0.71 -1.93 7.74
N LEU A 9 0.67 -3.14 7.15
CA LEU A 9 -0.49 -3.69 6.43
C LEU A 9 -0.75 -5.17 6.77
N LEU A 10 -1.98 -5.54 7.14
CA LEU A 10 -2.36 -6.90 7.56
C LEU A 10 -3.87 -7.19 7.37
N LEU A 11 -4.24 -8.36 6.81
CA LEU A 11 -5.63 -8.81 6.61
C LEU A 11 -5.85 -10.25 7.10
N ILE A 12 -7.03 -10.58 7.64
CA ILE A 12 -7.40 -11.93 8.15
C ILE A 12 -8.79 -12.30 7.58
N PRO A 13 -9.07 -13.56 7.17
CA PRO A 13 -10.38 -13.95 6.65
C PRO A 13 -11.36 -14.30 7.79
N ILE A 14 -12.65 -14.10 7.55
CA ILE A 14 -13.74 -14.66 8.36
C ILE A 14 -14.47 -15.63 7.43
N PHE A 15 -14.69 -16.87 7.88
CA PHE A 15 -15.58 -17.83 7.23
C PHE A 15 -16.85 -18.00 8.08
N SER A 16 -18.00 -17.76 7.45
CA SER A 16 -19.30 -18.23 7.93
C SER A 16 -19.99 -18.87 6.73
N TYR A 17 -20.35 -20.16 6.84
CA TYR A 17 -21.10 -20.85 5.79
C TYR A 17 -22.59 -20.83 6.13
N SER A 18 -23.40 -20.37 5.20
CA SER A 18 -24.84 -20.61 5.14
C SER A 18 -25.22 -20.60 3.67
N GLN A 19 -25.74 -21.71 3.17
CA GLN A 19 -26.13 -21.87 1.77
C GLN A 19 -27.64 -21.68 1.66
N THR A 20 -28.08 -20.59 1.02
CA THR A 20 -29.27 -20.55 0.14
C THR A 20 -29.25 -19.27 -0.70
N ASN A 21 -29.33 -19.46 -2.02
CA ASN A 21 -29.72 -18.55 -3.11
C ASN A 21 -28.82 -17.32 -3.39
N ASP A 22 -28.19 -17.37 -4.57
CA ASP A 22 -27.30 -16.36 -5.14
C ASP A 22 -27.90 -14.94 -5.16
N ILE A 23 -27.42 -14.11 -4.23
CA ILE A 23 -27.38 -12.66 -4.35
C ILE A 23 -25.89 -12.29 -4.17
N MET A 24 -25.16 -12.22 -5.29
CA MET A 24 -23.80 -11.69 -5.45
C MET A 24 -22.99 -11.57 -4.14
N ALA A 25 -22.46 -12.69 -3.64
CA ALA A 25 -21.40 -12.61 -2.64
C ALA A 25 -20.27 -11.76 -3.24
N GLU A 26 -19.97 -10.60 -2.64
CA GLU A 26 -18.88 -9.74 -3.08
C GLU A 26 -17.58 -10.53 -2.93
N LYS A 27 -17.10 -11.08 -4.05
CA LYS A 27 -15.87 -11.87 -4.09
C LYS A 27 -14.69 -10.95 -3.85
N SER A 28 -14.26 -10.86 -2.60
CA SER A 28 -13.03 -10.19 -2.21
C SER A 28 -11.85 -11.16 -2.24
N PHE A 29 -10.69 -10.65 -2.60
CA PHE A 29 -9.43 -11.40 -2.56
C PHE A 29 -8.30 -10.47 -2.13
N TYR A 30 -7.19 -11.07 -1.71
CA TYR A 30 -6.02 -10.33 -1.24
C TYR A 30 -5.05 -10.09 -2.39
N ILE A 31 -4.74 -8.81 -2.64
CA ILE A 31 -3.53 -8.43 -3.38
C ILE A 31 -2.31 -8.59 -2.47
N ILE A 32 -2.43 -8.17 -1.21
CA ILE A 32 -1.40 -8.29 -0.18
C ILE A 32 -2.05 -8.85 1.09
N ASN A 33 -1.46 -9.90 1.65
CA ASN A 33 -1.77 -10.41 2.96
C ASN A 33 -0.51 -11.06 3.56
N THR A 34 0.17 -10.32 4.41
CA THR A 34 1.47 -10.68 4.97
C THR A 34 1.42 -11.88 5.91
N GLN A 35 0.30 -12.10 6.61
CA GLN A 35 0.13 -13.29 7.47
C GLN A 35 -0.01 -14.58 6.66
N LYS A 36 -0.53 -14.46 5.43
CA LYS A 36 -0.70 -15.58 4.49
C LYS A 36 0.41 -15.65 3.44
N ASP A 37 1.46 -14.84 3.60
CA ASP A 37 2.57 -14.73 2.66
C ASP A 37 2.14 -14.38 1.21
N ILE A 38 1.04 -13.64 1.06
CA ILE A 38 0.49 -13.18 -0.23
C ILE A 38 1.03 -11.78 -0.55
N GLY A 39 1.52 -11.58 -1.78
CA GLY A 39 1.88 -10.26 -2.30
C GLY A 39 3.17 -9.67 -1.72
N LEU A 40 4.08 -10.54 -1.24
CA LEU A 40 5.36 -10.12 -0.62
C LEU A 40 6.49 -9.89 -1.64
N ASN A 41 6.33 -10.36 -2.88
CA ASN A 41 7.32 -10.25 -3.94
C ASN A 41 7.00 -9.10 -4.90
N TYR A 42 7.98 -8.72 -5.74
CA TYR A 42 7.83 -7.72 -6.81
C TYR A 42 7.55 -6.29 -6.33
N TRP A 43 8.00 -5.95 -5.13
CA TRP A 43 8.05 -4.59 -4.63
C TRP A 43 9.29 -3.86 -5.13
N ASN A 44 9.11 -2.60 -5.50
CA ASN A 44 10.20 -1.70 -5.87
C ASN A 44 10.12 -0.43 -5.03
N ILE A 45 11.26 -0.04 -4.46
CA ILE A 45 11.42 1.26 -3.81
C ILE A 45 11.80 2.29 -4.86
N VAL A 46 11.15 3.46 -4.81
CA VAL A 46 11.48 4.61 -5.63
C VAL A 46 11.54 5.84 -4.74
N ASN A 47 12.74 6.39 -4.63
CA ASN A 47 13.05 7.57 -3.85
C ASN A 47 13.35 8.75 -4.78
N ASP A 48 13.32 9.94 -4.23
CA ASP A 48 13.81 11.14 -4.88
C ASP A 48 15.34 11.15 -4.90
N ASP A 49 15.91 10.67 -6.01
CA ASP A 49 17.34 10.63 -6.31
C ASP A 49 17.72 11.53 -7.51
N VAL A 50 16.78 12.36 -7.97
CA VAL A 50 16.97 13.30 -9.09
C VAL A 50 17.23 14.71 -8.57
N MET A 51 17.99 15.51 -9.32
CA MET A 51 18.28 16.92 -9.00
C MET A 51 18.84 17.19 -7.58
N GLY A 52 19.49 16.20 -6.96
CA GLY A 52 20.04 16.34 -5.61
C GLY A 52 19.08 15.94 -4.48
N GLY A 53 17.97 15.25 -4.79
CA GLY A 53 17.10 14.64 -3.79
C GLY A 53 17.87 13.70 -2.84
N ILE A 54 17.50 13.75 -1.56
CA ILE A 54 18.17 12.97 -0.49
C ILE A 54 17.18 12.10 0.31
N SER A 55 15.99 11.87 -0.25
CA SER A 55 15.00 10.99 0.37
C SER A 55 15.46 9.54 0.26
N LYS A 56 15.19 8.75 1.29
CA LYS A 56 15.56 7.32 1.30
C LYS A 56 14.53 6.51 2.04
N SER A 57 14.05 5.45 1.42
CA SER A 57 13.08 4.53 2.03
C SER A 57 13.42 3.06 1.79
N TYR A 58 12.75 2.21 2.56
CA TYR A 58 12.93 0.77 2.62
C TYR A 58 11.56 0.11 2.82
N LEU A 59 11.47 -1.15 2.39
CA LEU A 59 10.31 -2.00 2.62
C LEU A 59 10.81 -3.29 3.28
N SER A 60 10.19 -3.69 4.38
CA SER A 60 10.56 -4.90 5.13
C SER A 60 9.35 -5.53 5.80
N LEU A 61 9.50 -6.76 6.29
CA LEU A 61 8.56 -7.35 7.24
C LEU A 61 9.14 -7.19 8.64
N ASN A 62 8.32 -6.78 9.60
CA ASN A 62 8.68 -6.85 11.02
C ASN A 62 8.36 -8.24 11.61
N ASP A 63 8.66 -8.41 12.90
CA ASP A 63 8.43 -9.66 13.65
C ASP A 63 6.96 -10.07 13.73
N GLU A 64 6.03 -9.12 13.62
CA GLU A 64 4.59 -9.36 13.57
C GLU A 64 4.09 -9.72 12.16
N LYS A 65 4.98 -10.02 11.20
CA LYS A 65 4.66 -10.30 9.79
C LYS A 65 3.82 -9.19 9.16
N ASN A 66 4.35 -7.99 9.24
CA ASN A 66 3.60 -6.78 9.00
C ASN A 66 4.46 -5.97 8.02
N LEU A 67 3.93 -5.58 6.84
CA LEU A 67 4.72 -4.95 5.79
C LEU A 67 5.00 -3.49 6.15
N VAL A 68 6.26 -3.19 6.50
CA VAL A 68 6.74 -1.88 6.95
C VAL A 68 7.36 -1.12 5.79
N PHE A 69 6.74 -0.03 5.37
CA PHE A 69 7.40 1.01 4.57
C PHE A 69 7.96 2.08 5.51
N ASN A 70 9.28 2.31 5.48
CA ASN A 70 9.94 3.29 6.34
C ASN A 70 11.12 4.00 5.69
N GLY A 71 11.57 5.10 6.31
CA GLY A 71 12.70 5.86 5.80
C GLY A 71 12.72 7.31 6.27
N TYR A 72 13.45 8.13 5.51
CA TYR A 72 13.52 9.57 5.63
C TYR A 72 13.03 10.22 4.34
N LEU A 73 12.04 11.12 4.47
CA LEU A 73 11.62 12.04 3.42
C LEU A 73 12.23 13.41 3.70
N SER A 74 13.02 13.93 2.76
CA SER A 74 13.47 15.32 2.77
C SER A 74 12.60 16.16 1.84
N LEU A 75 12.40 17.42 2.18
CA LEU A 75 11.80 18.44 1.30
C LEU A 75 12.84 19.46 0.81
N ASP A 76 14.11 19.26 1.16
CA ASP A 76 15.22 20.09 0.70
C ASP A 76 15.39 19.94 -0.83
N ASN A 77 16.13 20.84 -1.48
CA ASN A 77 16.38 20.78 -2.93
C ASN A 77 15.11 20.77 -3.80
N ASN A 78 14.10 21.55 -3.39
CA ASN A 78 12.83 21.76 -4.08
C ASN A 78 11.79 20.62 -3.93
N GLY A 79 11.93 19.78 -2.90
CA GLY A 79 10.90 18.84 -2.48
C GLY A 79 11.45 17.45 -2.21
N GLY A 80 10.57 16.45 -2.27
CA GLY A 80 10.99 15.07 -2.22
C GLY A 80 9.83 14.10 -2.28
N PHE A 81 10.14 12.86 -2.62
CA PHE A 81 9.20 11.76 -2.63
C PHE A 81 9.88 10.46 -2.23
N ALA A 82 9.08 9.57 -1.65
CA ALA A 82 9.43 8.19 -1.42
C ALA A 82 8.18 7.34 -1.68
N SER A 83 8.34 6.22 -2.40
CA SER A 83 7.23 5.34 -2.74
C SER A 83 7.66 3.88 -2.82
N SER A 84 6.80 2.99 -2.33
CA SER A 84 6.88 1.56 -2.61
C SER A 84 5.86 1.18 -3.68
N ARG A 85 6.26 0.40 -4.67
CA ARG A 85 5.42 0.04 -5.82
C ARG A 85 5.36 -1.47 -5.98
N LEU A 86 4.15 -2.02 -5.98
CA LEU A 86 3.90 -3.43 -6.27
C LEU A 86 3.45 -3.60 -7.72
N SER A 87 4.08 -4.53 -8.44
CA SER A 87 3.64 -4.97 -9.76
C SER A 87 2.94 -6.33 -9.66
N PHE A 88 1.83 -6.49 -10.36
CA PHE A 88 1.11 -7.76 -10.49
C PHE A 88 0.67 -7.98 -11.94
N PRO A 89 0.31 -9.22 -12.34
CA PRO A 89 -0.08 -9.54 -13.70
C PRO A 89 -1.21 -8.66 -14.25
N LYS A 90 -1.27 -8.56 -15.58
CA LYS A 90 -2.39 -7.90 -16.25
C LYS A 90 -3.68 -8.63 -15.85
N GLU A 91 -4.78 -7.89 -15.78
CA GLU A 91 -6.13 -8.42 -15.50
C GLU A 91 -6.36 -8.91 -14.06
N THR A 92 -5.35 -8.88 -13.17
CA THR A 92 -5.55 -9.16 -11.73
C THR A 92 -6.67 -8.30 -11.12
N LEU A 93 -6.85 -7.08 -11.61
CA LEU A 93 -7.89 -6.15 -11.12
C LEU A 93 -9.14 -6.12 -11.99
N SER A 94 -9.30 -7.05 -12.94
CA SER A 94 -10.48 -7.07 -13.81
C SER A 94 -11.75 -7.29 -12.99
N GLY A 95 -12.74 -6.41 -13.18
CA GLY A 95 -14.00 -6.45 -12.43
C GLY A 95 -13.90 -5.96 -10.97
N VAL A 96 -12.73 -5.56 -10.48
CA VAL A 96 -12.57 -4.97 -9.15
C VAL A 96 -13.16 -3.56 -9.15
N LYS A 97 -14.09 -3.29 -8.23
CA LYS A 97 -14.80 -2.00 -8.11
C LYS A 97 -14.24 -1.09 -7.03
N SER A 98 -13.58 -1.66 -6.03
CA SER A 98 -13.07 -0.92 -4.87
C SER A 98 -11.82 -1.60 -4.30
N PHE A 99 -11.06 -0.84 -3.52
CA PHE A 99 -9.94 -1.35 -2.75
C PHE A 99 -10.19 -1.04 -1.28
N LYS A 100 -9.72 -1.93 -0.41
CA LYS A 100 -9.68 -1.68 1.03
C LYS A 100 -8.25 -1.88 1.50
N ILE A 101 -7.77 -0.95 2.32
CA ILE A 101 -6.46 -1.04 2.96
C ILE A 101 -6.61 -0.96 4.47
N LYS A 102 -5.83 -1.77 5.19
CA LYS A 102 -5.66 -1.61 6.63
C LYS A 102 -4.29 -1.02 6.86
N VAL A 103 -4.22 0.14 7.50
CA VAL A 103 -2.99 0.92 7.59
C VAL A 103 -2.81 1.51 8.98
N LYS A 104 -1.59 1.50 9.51
CA LYS A 104 -1.16 2.28 10.67
C LYS A 104 -0.03 3.19 10.21
N GLY A 105 -0.09 4.48 10.51
CA GLY A 105 0.89 5.45 10.00
C GLY A 105 1.39 6.42 11.06
N ASP A 106 1.89 7.56 10.61
CA ASP A 106 2.53 8.60 11.40
C ASP A 106 1.67 9.88 11.53
N GLY A 107 0.45 9.86 10.99
CA GLY A 107 -0.43 11.02 10.96
C GLY A 107 -0.29 11.88 9.69
N ASN A 108 0.50 11.45 8.70
CA ASN A 108 0.58 12.15 7.42
C ASN A 108 -0.49 11.68 6.43
N ILE A 109 -0.68 12.49 5.38
CA ILE A 109 -1.47 12.16 4.19
C ILE A 109 -0.60 11.38 3.22
N TYR A 110 -1.11 10.25 2.73
CA TYR A 110 -0.47 9.39 1.76
C TYR A 110 -1.29 9.32 0.47
N LYS A 111 -0.63 9.01 -0.64
CA LYS A 111 -1.25 8.87 -1.95
C LYS A 111 -1.22 7.41 -2.40
N LEU A 112 -2.38 6.79 -2.51
CA LEU A 112 -2.52 5.49 -3.18
C LEU A 112 -2.66 5.74 -4.69
N ARG A 113 -1.87 5.03 -5.51
CA ARG A 113 -1.89 5.19 -6.97
C ARG A 113 -1.96 3.84 -7.68
N PHE A 114 -2.88 3.76 -8.62
CA PHE A 114 -2.96 2.68 -9.61
C PHE A 114 -2.57 3.23 -10.97
N ARG A 115 -1.83 2.44 -11.73
CA ARG A 115 -1.33 2.88 -13.02
C ARG A 115 -1.14 1.70 -13.96
N GLN A 116 -1.51 1.90 -15.22
CA GLN A 116 -1.24 0.92 -16.26
C GLN A 116 0.26 0.87 -16.58
N ASN A 117 0.78 -0.32 -16.88
CA ASN A 117 2.19 -0.51 -17.26
C ASN A 117 2.58 0.34 -18.49
N ASN A 118 1.66 0.46 -19.46
CA ASN A 118 1.84 1.31 -20.66
C ASN A 118 1.77 2.82 -20.37
N ARG A 119 1.62 3.22 -19.10
CA ARG A 119 1.62 4.62 -18.64
C ARG A 119 0.45 5.47 -19.14
N ARG A 120 -0.54 4.90 -19.85
CA ARG A 120 -1.62 5.66 -20.51
C ARG A 120 -2.70 6.16 -19.56
N ALA A 121 -2.92 5.46 -18.46
CA ALA A 121 -3.90 5.85 -17.45
C ALA A 121 -3.34 5.65 -16.04
N SER A 122 -3.70 6.56 -15.14
CA SER A 122 -3.45 6.46 -13.71
C SER A 122 -4.62 7.00 -12.93
N TYR A 123 -4.91 6.36 -11.80
CA TYR A 123 -5.83 6.84 -10.78
C TYR A 123 -5.04 7.05 -9.50
N SER A 124 -5.36 8.10 -8.75
CA SER A 124 -4.80 8.31 -7.42
C SER A 124 -5.85 8.86 -6.47
N CYS A 125 -5.74 8.45 -5.21
CA CYS A 125 -6.56 8.93 -4.12
C CYS A 125 -5.66 9.17 -2.91
N ASP A 126 -5.91 10.27 -2.21
CA ASP A 126 -5.20 10.62 -0.99
C ASP A 126 -5.98 10.07 0.21
N PHE A 127 -5.25 9.62 1.22
CA PHE A 127 -5.84 9.17 2.48
C PHE A 127 -5.02 9.66 3.68
N GLN A 128 -5.73 10.02 4.75
CA GLN A 128 -5.14 10.42 6.02
C GLN A 128 -4.81 9.16 6.84
N SER A 129 -3.57 9.02 7.29
CA SER A 129 -3.21 8.01 8.30
C SER A 129 -3.45 8.54 9.71
N LEU A 130 -3.63 7.65 10.68
CA LEU A 130 -3.59 8.03 12.10
C LEU A 130 -2.25 7.63 12.70
N LYS A 131 -1.72 8.51 13.54
CA LYS A 131 -0.45 8.27 14.23
C LYS A 131 -0.62 7.10 15.19
N ASP A 132 0.19 6.07 14.97
CA ASP A 132 0.26 4.88 15.80
C ASP A 132 -1.04 4.07 15.94
N GLU A 133 -2.05 4.34 15.11
CA GLU A 133 -3.36 3.69 15.16
C GLU A 133 -3.71 3.00 13.84
N TRP A 134 -4.37 1.85 13.95
CA TRP A 134 -4.84 1.09 12.80
C TRP A 134 -6.19 1.57 12.30
N ILE A 135 -6.26 1.96 11.03
CA ILE A 135 -7.50 2.31 10.35
C ILE A 135 -7.76 1.41 9.13
N LYS A 136 -9.02 1.37 8.71
CA LYS A 136 -9.45 0.76 7.45
C LYS A 136 -10.00 1.85 6.55
N ILE A 137 -9.50 1.90 5.32
CA ILE A 137 -9.93 2.82 4.26
C ILE A 137 -10.49 1.97 3.13
#